data_AF-A0A1I4ZCH3-F1
#
_entry.id   AF-A0A1I4ZCH3-F1
#
_cell.length_a   1.000
_cell.length_b   1.000
_cell.length_c   1.000
_cell.angle_alpha   90.00
_cell.angle_beta   90.00
_cell.angle_gamma   90.00
#
_symmetry.space_group_name_H-M   'P 1'
#
loop_
_entity.id
_entity.type
_entity.pdbx_description
1 polymer ?
#
loop_
_entity_poly.entity_id
_entity_poly.type
_entity_poly.pdbx_seq_one_letter_code
_entity_poly.pdbx_strand_id
1 'polypeptide(L)'
;MVNEDLQNSVKQLFVAYFNIKEAQFNWHVPLEQLDEDFRTLRYLVYLEQLINTEFNAKVLLMEKINASIHTPTDIIKLVETELN
;
A
#
# COMPACT_ATOMS: atom_id res chain seq x y z
N MET A 1 0.31 15.64 -11.65
CA MET A 1 -0.49 15.87 -10.42
C MET A 1 -0.76 14.50 -9.85
N VAL A 2 -0.30 14.22 -8.64
CA VAL A 2 -0.67 12.98 -7.97
C VAL A 2 -2.18 13.01 -7.74
N ASN A 3 -2.88 11.94 -8.09
CA ASN A 3 -4.32 11.89 -7.95
C ASN A 3 -4.67 11.84 -6.45
N GLU A 4 -5.20 12.93 -5.89
CA GLU A 4 -5.59 13.02 -4.48
C GLU A 4 -6.60 11.92 -4.10
N ASP A 5 -7.45 11.51 -5.05
CA ASP A 5 -8.39 10.41 -4.84
C ASP A 5 -7.66 9.08 -4.68
N LEU A 6 -6.61 8.82 -5.47
CA LEU A 6 -5.80 7.61 -5.38
C LEU A 6 -5.08 7.53 -4.02
N GLN A 7 -4.45 8.62 -3.59
CA GLN A 7 -3.80 8.67 -2.29
C GLN A 7 -4.80 8.43 -1.16
N ASN A 8 -5.98 9.04 -1.23
CA ASN A 8 -7.00 8.84 -0.21
C ASN A 8 -7.49 7.39 -0.21
N SER A 9 -7.82 6.80 -1.36
CA SER A 9 -8.25 5.40 -1.45
C SER A 9 -7.20 4.43 -0.90
N VAL A 10 -5.93 4.58 -1.29
CA VAL A 10 -4.85 3.73 -0.74
C VAL A 10 -4.70 3.91 0.77
N LYS A 11 -4.74 5.14 1.29
CA LYS A 11 -4.71 5.39 2.74
C LYS A 11 -5.86 4.67 3.45
N GLN A 12 -7.07 4.73 2.89
CA GLN A 12 -8.23 4.04 3.46
C GLN A 12 -8.04 2.52 3.48
N LEU A 13 -7.42 1.93 2.46
CA LEU A 13 -7.09 0.49 2.49
C LEU A 13 -6.19 0.14 3.68
N PHE A 14 -5.16 0.95 3.95
CA PHE A 14 -4.28 0.74 5.10
C PHE A 14 -5.02 0.85 6.44
N VAL A 15 -5.81 1.90 6.62
CA VAL A 15 -6.48 2.17 7.90
C VAL A 15 -7.67 1.24 8.15
N ALA A 16 -8.36 0.78 7.09
CA ALA A 16 -9.55 -0.06 7.23
C ALA A 16 -9.21 -1.55 7.41
N TYR A 17 -8.13 -2.03 6.79
CA TYR A 17 -7.84 -3.47 6.71
C TYR A 17 -6.59 -3.93 7.47
N PHE A 18 -5.80 -2.99 8.01
CA PHE A 18 -4.59 -3.28 8.79
C PHE A 18 -4.66 -2.57 10.14
N ASN A 19 -3.76 -2.90 11.07
CA ASN A 19 -3.77 -2.36 12.43
C ASN A 19 -3.10 -0.97 12.48
N ILE A 20 -3.54 -0.06 11.60
CA ILE A 20 -2.98 1.29 11.45
C ILE A 20 -4.07 2.30 11.76
N LYS A 21 -3.90 3.07 12.84
CA LYS A 21 -4.80 4.20 13.10
C LYS A 21 -4.52 5.33 12.13
N GLU A 22 -5.54 6.08 11.75
CA GLU A 22 -5.39 7.21 10.83
C GLU A 22 -4.35 8.24 11.31
N ALA A 23 -4.29 8.52 12.61
CA ALA A 23 -3.31 9.44 13.20
C ALA A 23 -1.87 8.90 13.21
N GLN A 24 -1.68 7.60 13.01
CA GLN A 24 -0.38 6.93 12.98
C GLN A 24 0.10 6.67 11.54
N PHE A 25 -0.79 6.79 10.55
CA PHE A 25 -0.45 6.57 9.16
C PHE A 25 0.61 7.58 8.69
N ASN A 26 1.66 7.09 8.03
CA ASN A 26 2.74 7.90 7.50
C ASN A 26 3.17 7.41 6.11
N TRP A 27 3.14 8.31 5.14
CA TRP A 27 3.47 8.04 3.73
C TRP A 27 4.94 7.68 3.48
N HIS A 28 5.85 8.01 4.40
CA HIS A 28 7.29 8.03 4.16
C HIS A 28 8.09 7.08 5.05
N VAL A 29 7.42 6.23 5.83
CA VAL A 29 8.08 5.18 6.62
C VAL A 29 7.88 3.81 5.96
N PRO A 30 8.81 2.86 6.16
CA PRO A 30 8.67 1.50 5.68
C PRO A 30 7.34 0.86 6.15
N LEU A 31 6.76 -0.01 5.32
CA LEU A 31 5.49 -0.68 5.65
C LEU A 31 5.56 -1.42 6.98
N GLU A 32 6.69 -2.08 7.28
CA GLU A 32 6.86 -2.79 8.56
C GLU A 32 6.87 -1.88 9.79
N GLN A 33 7.09 -0.57 9.61
CA GLN A 33 7.03 0.42 10.68
C GLN A 33 5.62 1.00 10.85
N LEU A 34 4.76 0.88 9.83
CA LEU A 34 3.34 1.20 9.95
C LEU A 34 2.61 0.10 10.71
N ASP A 35 2.89 -1.14 10.35
CA ASP A 35 2.36 -2.33 11.00
C ASP A 35 3.38 -3.46 10.88
N GLU A 36 3.80 -4.03 12.01
CA GLU A 36 4.81 -5.09 12.05
C GLU A 36 4.35 -6.35 11.29
N ASP A 37 3.03 -6.53 11.12
CA ASP A 37 2.43 -7.62 10.35
C ASP A 37 2.88 -7.63 8.88
N PHE A 38 3.29 -6.49 8.31
CA PHE A 38 3.85 -6.42 6.95
C PHE A 38 5.17 -7.18 6.78
N ARG A 39 5.84 -7.58 7.87
CA ARG A 39 6.96 -8.53 7.82
C ARG A 39 6.53 -9.92 7.36
N THR A 40 5.25 -10.25 7.52
CA THR A 40 4.69 -11.52 7.11
C THR A 40 4.12 -11.39 5.71
N LEU A 41 4.64 -12.21 4.79
CA LEU A 41 4.32 -12.20 3.37
C LEU A 41 2.81 -12.19 3.06
N ARG A 42 2.01 -12.90 3.87
CA ARG A 42 0.55 -12.97 3.70
C ARG A 42 -0.13 -11.60 3.71
N TYR A 43 0.38 -10.62 4.46
CA TYR A 43 -0.20 -9.28 4.53
C TYR A 43 0.14 -8.46 3.28
N LEU A 44 1.32 -8.67 2.70
CA LEU A 44 1.67 -8.08 1.40
C LEU A 44 0.81 -8.66 0.27
N VAL A 45 0.58 -9.98 0.27
CA VAL A 45 -0.37 -10.63 -0.65
C VAL A 45 -1.77 -10.04 -0.48
N TYR A 46 -2.22 -9.86 0.76
CA TYR A 46 -3.53 -9.31 1.02
C TYR A 46 -3.67 -7.85 0.57
N LEU A 47 -2.66 -7.03 0.83
CA LEU A 47 -2.61 -5.65 0.34
C LEU A 47 -2.66 -5.58 -1.19
N GLU A 48 -1.93 -6.47 -1.88
CA GLU A 48 -1.94 -6.58 -3.34
C GLU A 48 -3.34 -6.89 -3.86
N GLN A 49 -4.04 -7.85 -3.23
CA GLN A 49 -5.41 -8.21 -3.58
C GLN A 49 -6.38 -7.03 -3.39
N LEU A 50 -6.26 -6.29 -2.28
CA LEU A 50 -7.08 -5.11 -2.01
C LEU A 50 -6.88 -4.04 -3.08
N ILE A 51 -5.64 -3.71 -3.41
CA ILE A 51 -5.29 -2.71 -4.42
C ILE A 51 -5.80 -3.14 -5.80
N ASN A 52 -5.54 -4.38 -6.20
CA ASN A 52 -5.97 -4.87 -7.51
C ASN A 52 -7.50 -4.90 -7.64
N THR A 53 -8.20 -5.18 -6.54
CA THR A 53 -9.67 -5.14 -6.50
C THR A 53 -10.20 -3.71 -6.57
N GLU A 54 -9.66 -2.80 -5.76
CA GLU A 54 -10.11 -1.40 -5.66
C GLU A 54 -9.90 -0.65 -6.97
N PHE A 55 -8.75 -0.84 -7.62
CA PHE A 55 -8.36 -0.06 -8.80
C PHE A 55 -8.51 -0.82 -10.12
N ASN A 56 -9.01 -2.07 -10.08
CA ASN A 56 -9.07 -2.96 -11.25
C ASN A 56 -7.72 -3.03 -12.01
N ALA A 57 -6.63 -3.16 -11.25
CA ALA A 57 -5.26 -3.13 -11.72
C ALA A 57 -4.58 -4.51 -11.60
N LYS A 58 -3.37 -4.65 -12.16
CA LYS A 58 -2.51 -5.85 -12.04
C LYS A 58 -1.16 -5.51 -11.39
N VAL A 59 -1.23 -4.84 -10.24
CA VAL A 59 -0.07 -4.52 -9.44
C VAL A 59 0.50 -5.80 -8.82
N LEU A 60 1.79 -6.03 -9.04
CA LEU A 60 2.56 -7.14 -8.47
C LEU A 60 3.43 -6.62 -7.31
N LEU A 61 2.79 -6.30 -6.18
CA LEU A 61 3.50 -5.78 -5.00
C LEU A 61 4.53 -6.79 -4.50
N MET A 62 4.18 -8.06 -4.45
CA MET A 62 5.03 -9.13 -3.94
C MET A 62 6.38 -9.24 -4.67
N GLU A 63 6.40 -8.87 -5.95
CA GLU A 63 7.61 -8.92 -6.78
C GLU A 63 8.39 -7.60 -6.75
N LYS A 64 7.71 -6.48 -6.45
CA LYS A 64 8.26 -5.12 -6.60
C LYS A 64 8.51 -4.41 -5.26
N ILE A 65 8.02 -4.95 -4.15
CA ILE A 65 8.07 -4.32 -2.83
C ILE A 65 8.73 -5.23 -1.80
N ASN A 66 9.51 -4.58 -0.94
CA ASN A 66 10.06 -5.11 0.30
C ASN A 66 9.59 -4.21 1.45
N ALA A 67 8.88 -4.79 2.43
CA ALA A 67 8.25 -4.06 3.53
C ALA A 67 9.22 -3.31 4.44
N SER A 68 10.49 -3.72 4.51
CA SER A 68 11.53 -3.06 5.31
C SER A 68 12.17 -1.86 4.61
N ILE A 69 11.91 -1.68 3.32
CA ILE A 69 12.53 -0.64 2.47
C ILE A 69 11.48 0.34 1.94
N HIS A 70 10.40 -0.20 1.39
CA HIS A 70 9.43 0.58 0.65
C HIS A 70 8.32 1.12 1.55
N THR A 71 7.75 2.23 1.11
CA THR A 71 6.77 3.03 1.81
C THR A 71 5.41 3.00 1.11
N PRO A 72 4.32 3.48 1.73
CA PRO A 72 3.06 3.66 1.02
C PRO A 72 3.18 4.56 -0.22
N THR A 73 4.10 5.53 -0.22
CA THR A 73 4.38 6.36 -1.40
C THR A 73 4.88 5.54 -2.59
N ASP A 74 5.67 4.49 -2.35
CA ASP A 74 6.16 3.62 -3.42
C ASP A 74 5.05 2.75 -4.00
N ILE A 75 4.08 2.35 -3.16
CA ILE A 75 2.87 1.67 -3.62
C ILE A 75 2.05 2.58 -4.53
N ILE A 76 1.86 3.85 -4.17
CA ILE A 76 1.15 4.82 -5.03
C ILE A 76 1.80 4.87 -6.41
N LYS A 77 3.12 5.03 -6.48
CA LYS A 77 3.85 5.08 -7.75
C LYS A 77 3.68 3.79 -8.57
N LEU A 78 3.66 2.63 -7.91
CA LEU A 78 3.40 1.36 -8.59
C LEU A 78 1.98 1.32 -9.17
N VAL A 79 0.97 1.69 -8.38
CA VAL A 79 -0.42 1.73 -8.85
C VAL A 79 -0.57 2.71 -10.02
N GLU A 80 -0.02 3.92 -9.90
CA GLU A 80 -0.01 4.91 -10.98
C GLU A 80 0.66 4.37 -12.25
N THR A 81 1.74 3.59 -12.12
CA THR A 81 2.42 3.00 -13.28
C THR A 81 1.55 1.99 -14.01
N GLU A 82 0.74 1.20 -13.30
CA GLU A 82 -0.10 0.16 -13.90
C GLU A 82 -1.45 0.68 -14.40
N LEU A 83 -1.87 1.88 -13.97
CA LEU A 83 -3.10 2.54 -14.41
C LEU A 83 -2.94 3.38 -15.68
N ASN A 84 -1.69 3.68 -16.09
CA ASN A 84 -1.37 4.41 -17.31
C ASN A 84 -1.04 3.46 -18.47
#